data_AF-U5YSQ9-F1
#
_entry.id   AF-U5YSQ9-F1
#
_cell.length_a   1.000
_cell.length_b   1.000
_cell.length_c   1.000
_cell.angle_alpha   90.00
_cell.angle_beta   90.00
_cell.angle_gamma   90.00
#
_symmetry.space_group_name_H-M   'P 1'
#
loop_
_entity.id
_entity.type
_entity.pdbx_description
1 polymer ?
#
loop_
_entity_poly.entity_id
_entity_poly.type
_entity_poly.pdbx_seq_one_letter_code
_entity_poly.pdbx_strand_id
1 'polypeptide(L)'
;MQRPPPPPPAAPNVRLALKPAGASRGLLDGAWWPRSRHLLRELPALIDVLDPLWGRITRIAVNPEHWPVVPRKIPVTGHVVKAGWFKAEQDPHNLLLLSYGTDRWDLLVIPPQTSAAAAARLMAAASDPAGLALTASALIAGDEARHGASACPECSSPRTSTHTSPSRAVDSRSASAHRAPHLAPHREIRGQLQLSLACTRRPW
;
A
#
# COMPACT_ATOMS: atom_id res chain seq x y z
N MET A 1 4.70 -12.46 -51.09
CA MET A 1 5.50 -11.75 -50.05
C MET A 1 4.62 -11.60 -48.82
N GLN A 2 4.91 -12.30 -47.72
CA GLN A 2 4.13 -12.20 -46.48
C GLN A 2 4.61 -10.98 -45.69
N ARG A 3 3.68 -10.12 -45.25
CA ARG A 3 4.00 -8.97 -44.40
C ARG A 3 4.42 -9.50 -43.02
N PRO A 4 5.58 -9.10 -42.48
CA PRO A 4 5.96 -9.50 -41.12
C PRO A 4 4.91 -9.02 -40.12
N PRO A 5 4.60 -9.80 -39.08
CA PRO A 5 3.67 -9.38 -38.04
C PRO A 5 4.18 -8.08 -37.40
N PRO A 6 3.30 -7.13 -37.09
CA PRO A 6 3.71 -5.91 -36.41
C PRO A 6 4.39 -6.30 -35.09
N PRO A 7 5.51 -5.64 -34.71
CA PRO A 7 6.11 -5.87 -33.41
C PRO A 7 5.05 -5.61 -32.33
N PRO A 8 5.00 -6.43 -31.26
CA PRO A 8 4.09 -6.15 -30.16
C PRO A 8 4.33 -4.72 -29.68
N PRO A 9 3.28 -3.95 -29.34
CA PRO A 9 3.48 -2.64 -28.74
C PRO A 9 4.43 -2.81 -27.55
N ALA A 10 5.50 -2.02 -27.50
CA ALA A 10 6.45 -2.04 -26.40
C ALA A 10 5.63 -1.90 -25.11
N ALA A 11 5.50 -3.00 -24.36
CA ALA A 11 4.71 -3.01 -23.15
C ALA A 11 5.29 -1.94 -22.23
N PRO A 12 4.50 -0.99 -21.73
CA PRO A 12 5.01 0.00 -20.79
C PRO A 12 5.58 -0.76 -19.60
N ASN A 13 6.88 -0.62 -19.33
CA ASN A 13 7.55 -1.29 -18.20
C ASN A 13 6.68 -1.15 -16.95
N VAL A 14 6.11 -2.25 -16.49
CA VAL A 14 5.27 -2.28 -15.30
C VAL A 14 6.18 -2.02 -14.12
N ARG A 15 5.82 -1.05 -13.28
CA ARG A 15 6.58 -0.75 -12.06
C ARG A 15 6.07 -1.68 -10.98
N LEU A 16 6.72 -2.84 -10.85
CA LEU A 16 6.31 -3.95 -10.00
C LEU A 16 7.51 -4.48 -9.23
N ALA A 17 7.33 -4.72 -7.93
CA ALA A 17 8.27 -5.42 -7.07
C ALA A 17 7.50 -6.55 -6.37
N LEU A 18 8.01 -7.78 -6.45
CA LEU A 18 7.36 -8.96 -5.87
C LEU A 18 8.30 -9.64 -4.90
N LYS A 19 7.75 -10.29 -3.88
CA LYS A 19 8.50 -11.25 -3.08
C LYS A 19 9.01 -12.40 -3.97
N PRO A 20 10.21 -12.96 -3.69
CA PRO A 20 10.67 -14.16 -4.37
C PRO A 20 9.69 -15.31 -4.23
N ALA A 21 9.60 -16.15 -5.25
CA ALA A 21 8.77 -17.35 -5.20
C ALA A 21 9.20 -18.25 -4.03
N GLY A 22 8.22 -18.75 -3.27
CA GLY A 22 8.47 -19.61 -2.11
C GLY A 22 8.78 -18.88 -0.80
N ALA A 23 8.85 -17.54 -0.79
CA ALA A 23 8.90 -16.76 0.44
C ALA A 23 7.60 -16.92 1.25
N SER A 24 7.70 -16.73 2.57
CA SER A 24 6.53 -16.63 3.46
C SER A 24 5.59 -15.52 2.97
N ARG A 25 4.34 -15.90 2.70
CA ARG A 25 3.29 -14.95 2.33
C ARG A 25 2.82 -14.22 3.59
N GLY A 26 3.24 -12.95 3.69
CA GLY A 26 2.75 -12.02 4.71
C GLY A 26 1.41 -11.42 4.31
N LEU A 27 1.09 -10.22 4.81
CA LEU A 27 -0.10 -9.49 4.40
C LEU A 27 -0.02 -8.95 2.95
N LEU A 28 1.19 -8.82 2.41
CA LEU A 28 1.47 -8.32 1.07
C LEU A 28 2.45 -9.26 0.37
N ASP A 29 2.22 -9.51 -0.92
CA ASP A 29 3.06 -10.30 -1.82
C ASP A 29 3.99 -9.43 -2.67
N GLY A 30 3.78 -8.12 -2.64
CA GLY A 30 4.60 -7.14 -3.35
C GLY A 30 3.95 -5.76 -3.44
N ALA A 31 4.46 -4.96 -4.36
CA ALA A 31 3.99 -3.62 -4.63
C ALA A 31 3.94 -3.32 -6.13
N TRP A 32 2.92 -2.56 -6.51
CA TRP A 32 2.70 -2.02 -7.83
C TRP A 32 2.58 -0.50 -7.75
N TRP A 33 3.30 0.19 -8.63
CA TRP A 33 3.25 1.65 -8.76
C TRP A 33 2.62 2.05 -10.11
N PRO A 34 1.28 2.14 -10.19
CA PRO A 34 0.58 2.53 -11.41
C PRO A 34 0.98 3.92 -11.86
N ARG A 35 0.89 4.21 -13.16
CA ARG A 35 1.15 5.55 -13.71
C ARG A 35 -0.05 6.49 -13.55
N SER A 36 -1.24 5.93 -13.43
CA SER A 36 -2.50 6.66 -13.28
C SER A 36 -3.51 5.87 -12.43
N ARG A 37 -4.63 6.51 -12.07
CA ARG A 37 -5.77 5.84 -11.40
C ARG A 37 -6.80 5.27 -12.40
N HIS A 38 -6.38 4.92 -13.61
CA HIS A 38 -7.26 4.37 -14.65
C HIS A 38 -7.06 2.86 -14.83
N LEU A 39 -7.86 2.05 -14.14
CA LEU A 39 -7.73 0.59 -14.15
C LEU A 39 -7.74 -0.03 -15.56
N LEU A 40 -8.57 0.47 -16.48
CA LEU A 40 -8.62 -0.02 -17.87
C LEU A 40 -7.30 0.17 -18.63
N ARG A 41 -6.50 1.17 -18.27
CA ARG A 41 -5.21 1.45 -18.92
C ARG A 41 -4.07 0.73 -18.22
N GLU A 42 -4.15 0.59 -16.91
CA GLU A 42 -3.05 0.14 -16.07
C GLU A 42 -3.06 -1.38 -15.85
N LEU A 43 -4.23 -2.00 -15.68
CA LEU A 43 -4.30 -3.44 -15.40
C LEU A 43 -3.86 -4.33 -16.55
N PRO A 44 -4.16 -4.08 -17.85
CA PRO A 44 -3.74 -5.01 -18.90
C PRO A 44 -2.25 -5.31 -18.89
N ALA A 45 -1.41 -4.26 -18.79
CA ALA A 45 0.04 -4.44 -18.71
C ALA A 45 0.47 -5.18 -17.43
N LEU A 46 -0.16 -4.88 -16.29
CA LEU A 46 0.12 -5.59 -15.03
C LEU A 46 -0.21 -7.09 -15.15
N ILE A 47 -1.40 -7.43 -15.66
CA ILE A 47 -1.85 -8.81 -15.78
C ILE A 47 -0.98 -9.60 -16.77
N ASP A 48 -0.55 -8.98 -17.86
CA ASP A 48 0.36 -9.62 -18.83
C ASP A 48 1.70 -10.04 -18.20
N VAL A 49 2.18 -9.30 -17.20
CA VAL A 49 3.40 -9.66 -16.44
C VAL A 49 3.12 -10.72 -15.38
N LEU A 50 1.95 -10.71 -14.76
CA LEU A 50 1.61 -11.59 -13.64
C LEU A 50 1.13 -12.97 -14.06
N ASP A 51 0.39 -13.07 -15.17
CA ASP A 51 -0.18 -14.32 -15.68
C ASP A 51 0.87 -15.44 -15.85
N PRO A 52 2.07 -15.19 -16.42
CA PRO A 52 3.10 -16.22 -16.53
C PRO A 52 3.74 -16.63 -15.19
N LEU A 53 3.72 -15.74 -14.19
CA LEU A 53 4.39 -15.95 -12.91
C LEU A 53 3.54 -16.76 -11.93
N TRP A 54 2.23 -16.60 -12.00
CA TRP A 54 1.31 -17.10 -10.98
C TRP A 54 0.12 -17.88 -11.55
N GLY A 55 -0.04 -17.86 -12.87
CA GLY A 55 -1.20 -18.41 -13.56
C GLY A 55 -2.23 -17.34 -13.87
N ARG A 56 -3.20 -17.73 -14.72
CA ARG A 56 -4.18 -16.81 -15.30
C ARG A 56 -5.04 -16.13 -14.23
N ILE A 57 -4.85 -14.83 -14.07
CA ILE A 57 -5.64 -14.02 -13.14
C ILE A 57 -7.05 -13.89 -13.69
N THR A 58 -8.05 -14.06 -12.85
CA THR A 58 -9.46 -14.05 -13.31
C THR A 58 -10.29 -12.98 -12.63
N ARG A 59 -9.85 -12.52 -11.46
CA ARG A 59 -10.54 -11.47 -10.70
C ARG A 59 -9.55 -10.58 -9.99
N ILE A 60 -9.96 -9.32 -9.84
CA ILE A 60 -9.31 -8.36 -8.96
C ILE A 60 -10.36 -7.70 -8.06
N ALA A 61 -9.91 -7.21 -6.90
CA ALA A 61 -10.70 -6.32 -6.08
C ALA A 61 -9.86 -5.12 -5.63
N VAL A 62 -10.48 -3.94 -5.62
CA VAL A 62 -9.89 -2.69 -5.15
C VAL A 62 -10.84 -1.98 -4.21
N ASN A 63 -10.34 -1.17 -3.29
CA ASN A 63 -11.18 -0.20 -2.59
C ASN A 63 -11.46 1.01 -3.51
N PRO A 64 -12.72 1.43 -3.72
CA PRO A 64 -13.04 2.49 -4.68
C PRO A 64 -12.56 3.90 -4.27
N GLU A 65 -12.09 4.09 -3.04
CA GLU A 65 -11.65 5.39 -2.50
C GLU A 65 -10.66 6.12 -3.41
N HIS A 66 -9.69 5.39 -3.98
CA HIS A 66 -8.66 5.97 -4.85
C HIS A 66 -8.83 5.65 -6.34
N TRP A 67 -9.91 4.97 -6.72
CA TRP A 67 -10.17 4.54 -8.09
C TRP A 67 -11.46 5.19 -8.60
N PRO A 68 -11.38 6.29 -9.37
CA PRO A 68 -12.55 7.05 -9.81
C PRO A 68 -13.59 6.21 -10.56
N VAL A 69 -13.12 5.21 -11.31
CA VAL A 69 -13.98 4.27 -12.03
C VAL A 69 -13.44 2.85 -11.82
N VAL A 70 -14.30 1.97 -11.31
CA VAL A 70 -14.01 0.53 -11.18
C VAL A 70 -14.90 -0.24 -12.17
N PRO A 71 -14.40 -0.52 -13.39
CA PRO A 71 -15.17 -1.23 -14.42
C PRO A 71 -15.35 -2.70 -14.03
N ARG A 72 -16.57 -3.24 -14.11
CA ARG A 72 -16.86 -4.64 -13.75
C ARG A 72 -16.05 -5.69 -14.53
N LYS A 73 -15.64 -5.35 -15.76
CA LYS A 73 -14.90 -6.23 -16.68
C LYS A 73 -13.78 -5.44 -17.33
N ILE A 74 -12.58 -6.01 -17.32
CA ILE A 74 -11.37 -5.38 -17.86
C ILE A 74 -10.79 -6.35 -18.89
N PRO A 75 -10.76 -5.99 -20.19
CA PRO A 75 -10.11 -6.80 -21.21
C PRO A 75 -8.61 -6.75 -21.03
N VAL A 76 -7.96 -7.90 -21.09
CA VAL A 76 -6.50 -8.08 -21.03
C VAL A 76 -6.07 -9.05 -22.12
N THR A 77 -4.78 -9.32 -22.27
CA THR A 77 -4.30 -10.20 -23.33
C THR A 77 -4.87 -11.62 -23.15
N GLY A 78 -5.62 -12.08 -24.15
CA GLY A 78 -6.20 -13.42 -24.20
C GLY A 78 -7.41 -13.68 -23.27
N HIS A 79 -7.81 -12.74 -22.41
CA HIS A 79 -8.94 -12.96 -21.50
C HIS A 79 -9.56 -11.68 -20.90
N VAL A 80 -10.56 -11.86 -20.03
CA VAL A 80 -11.22 -10.77 -19.31
C VAL A 80 -11.09 -11.01 -17.82
N VAL A 81 -10.61 -10.00 -17.10
CA VAL A 81 -10.55 -9.98 -15.64
C VAL A 81 -11.81 -9.30 -15.10
N LYS A 82 -12.44 -9.90 -14.09
CA LYS A 82 -13.58 -9.28 -13.40
C LYS A 82 -13.07 -8.40 -12.26
N ALA A 83 -13.53 -7.15 -12.18
CA ALA A 83 -13.24 -6.29 -11.04
C ALA A 83 -14.43 -6.25 -10.07
N GLY A 84 -14.14 -6.51 -8.81
CA GLY A 84 -15.00 -6.20 -7.67
C GLY A 84 -14.44 -5.05 -6.85
N TRP A 85 -15.19 -4.62 -5.85
CA TRP A 85 -14.73 -3.62 -4.88
C TRP A 85 -15.47 -3.78 -3.56
N PHE A 86 -14.79 -3.44 -2.47
CA PHE A 86 -15.35 -3.41 -1.12
C PHE A 86 -14.86 -2.13 -0.44
N LYS A 87 -15.77 -1.29 0.09
CA LYS A 87 -15.37 0.03 0.60
C LYS A 87 -14.94 0.03 2.06
N ALA A 88 -15.63 -0.72 2.92
CA ALA A 88 -15.38 -0.67 4.36
C ALA A 88 -14.33 -1.68 4.83
N GLU A 89 -14.27 -2.85 4.17
CA GLU A 89 -13.47 -3.99 4.61
C GLU A 89 -12.11 -4.09 3.90
N GLN A 90 -11.94 -3.44 2.76
CA GLN A 90 -10.73 -3.52 1.96
C GLN A 90 -9.83 -2.31 2.21
N ASP A 91 -8.53 -2.56 2.41
CA ASP A 91 -7.52 -1.50 2.54
C ASP A 91 -7.48 -0.61 1.28
N PRO A 92 -7.54 0.74 1.42
CA PRO A 92 -7.53 1.70 0.31
C PRO A 92 -6.35 1.58 -0.67
N HIS A 93 -5.25 1.01 -0.21
CA HIS A 93 -4.01 0.84 -0.96
C HIS A 93 -3.72 -0.63 -1.29
N ASN A 94 -4.66 -1.55 -1.12
CA ASN A 94 -4.47 -2.95 -1.49
C ASN A 94 -5.18 -3.30 -2.81
N LEU A 95 -4.45 -3.91 -3.74
CA LEU A 95 -4.98 -4.59 -4.92
C LEU A 95 -4.94 -6.09 -4.65
N LEU A 96 -6.14 -6.66 -4.51
CA LEU A 96 -6.35 -8.09 -4.36
C LEU A 96 -6.47 -8.73 -5.75
N LEU A 97 -5.68 -9.77 -6.04
CA LEU A 97 -5.78 -10.58 -7.26
C LEU A 97 -6.14 -12.04 -6.92
N LEU A 98 -6.92 -12.67 -7.80
CA LEU A 98 -7.37 -14.06 -7.67
C LEU A 98 -7.21 -14.81 -9.00
N SER A 99 -6.58 -15.98 -8.92
CA SER A 99 -6.46 -16.98 -9.98
C SER A 99 -7.34 -18.20 -9.67
N TYR A 100 -7.67 -19.02 -10.66
CA TYR A 100 -8.33 -20.30 -10.43
C TYR A 100 -7.31 -21.32 -9.90
N GLY A 101 -7.52 -21.83 -8.68
CA GLY A 101 -6.71 -22.91 -8.12
C GLY A 101 -5.36 -22.47 -7.54
N THR A 102 -5.11 -21.17 -7.43
CA THR A 102 -3.92 -20.62 -6.75
C THR A 102 -4.32 -19.69 -5.63
N ASP A 103 -3.53 -19.67 -4.55
CA ASP A 103 -3.76 -18.74 -3.45
C ASP A 103 -3.65 -17.29 -3.90
N ARG A 104 -4.53 -16.48 -3.34
CA ARG A 104 -4.63 -15.03 -3.43
C ARG A 104 -3.29 -14.28 -3.41
N TRP A 105 -3.19 -13.21 -4.20
CA TRP A 105 -2.12 -12.20 -4.10
C TRP A 105 -2.67 -10.86 -3.61
N ASP A 106 -1.97 -10.25 -2.65
CA ASP A 106 -2.23 -8.92 -2.13
C ASP A 106 -1.07 -7.98 -2.50
N LEU A 107 -1.32 -6.99 -3.35
CA LEU A 107 -0.31 -6.01 -3.78
C LEU A 107 -0.57 -4.64 -3.17
N LEU A 108 0.48 -4.03 -2.62
CA LEU A 108 0.47 -2.61 -2.30
C LEU A 108 0.33 -1.79 -3.58
N VAL A 109 -0.67 -0.91 -3.64
CA VAL A 109 -0.83 0.11 -4.68
C VAL A 109 -0.25 1.43 -4.18
N ILE A 110 0.91 1.78 -4.73
CA ILE A 110 1.56 3.05 -4.43
C ILE A 110 0.87 4.17 -5.23
N PRO A 111 0.45 5.29 -4.61
CA PRO A 111 -0.13 6.40 -5.35
C PRO A 111 0.75 6.87 -6.51
N PRO A 112 0.18 7.19 -7.69
CA PRO A 112 0.97 7.63 -8.85
C PRO A 112 1.72 8.95 -8.58
N GLN A 113 1.25 9.76 -7.64
CA GLN A 113 1.87 11.02 -7.21
C GLN A 113 3.04 10.83 -6.23
N THR A 114 3.25 9.63 -5.69
CA THR A 114 4.35 9.34 -4.77
C THR A 114 5.69 9.60 -5.46
N SER A 115 6.63 10.25 -4.76
CA SER A 115 7.96 10.52 -5.31
C SER A 115 8.70 9.22 -5.63
N ALA A 116 9.61 9.24 -6.61
CA ALA A 116 10.36 8.04 -6.99
C ALA A 116 11.16 7.43 -5.82
N ALA A 117 11.72 8.27 -4.95
CA ALA A 117 12.44 7.81 -3.76
C ALA A 117 11.52 7.10 -2.75
N ALA A 118 10.34 7.67 -2.48
CA ALA A 118 9.35 7.04 -1.60
C ALA A 118 8.78 5.76 -2.21
N ALA A 119 8.47 5.78 -3.51
CA ALA A 119 7.98 4.59 -4.21
C ALA A 119 9.02 3.46 -4.18
N ALA A 120 10.30 3.77 -4.38
CA ALA A 120 11.37 2.77 -4.30
C ALA A 120 11.47 2.14 -2.90
N ARG A 121 11.38 2.94 -1.83
CA ARG A 121 11.38 2.41 -0.45
C ARG A 121 10.15 1.54 -0.16
N LEU A 122 8.96 2.00 -0.55
CA LEU A 122 7.71 1.26 -0.40
C LEU A 122 7.74 -0.06 -1.17
N MET A 123 8.26 -0.04 -2.40
CA MET A 123 8.45 -1.24 -3.21
C MET A 123 9.40 -2.23 -2.54
N ALA A 124 10.57 -1.75 -2.08
CA ALA A 124 11.53 -2.57 -1.37
C ALA A 124 10.89 -3.22 -0.13
N ALA A 125 10.23 -2.42 0.71
CA ALA A 125 9.60 -2.91 1.94
C ALA A 125 8.46 -3.91 1.69
N ALA A 126 7.62 -3.69 0.67
CA ALA A 126 6.53 -4.61 0.34
C ALA A 126 7.02 -5.93 -0.27
N SER A 127 8.17 -5.90 -0.95
CA SER A 127 8.80 -7.08 -1.55
C SER A 127 9.81 -7.80 -0.64
N ASP A 128 10.07 -7.28 0.56
CA ASP A 128 11.00 -7.87 1.51
C ASP A 128 10.41 -9.14 2.18
N PRO A 129 11.01 -10.33 1.97
CA PRO A 129 10.58 -11.57 2.63
C PRO A 129 10.69 -11.53 4.16
N ALA A 130 11.63 -10.76 4.69
CA ALA A 130 11.85 -10.57 6.12
C ALA A 130 11.07 -9.37 6.69
N GLY A 131 10.31 -8.67 5.84
CA GLY A 131 9.54 -7.50 6.20
C GLY A 131 8.42 -7.81 7.20
N LEU A 132 8.05 -6.80 7.99
CA LEU A 132 6.92 -6.89 8.90
C LEU A 132 5.62 -7.14 8.14
N ALA A 133 4.74 -7.94 8.72
CA ALA A 133 3.41 -8.21 8.19
C ALA A 133 2.48 -6.99 8.42
N LEU A 134 2.64 -5.96 7.61
CA LEU A 134 1.87 -4.70 7.65
C LEU A 134 0.79 -4.68 6.57
N THR A 135 -0.30 -3.96 6.85
CA THR A 135 -1.29 -3.61 5.82
C THR A 135 -0.69 -2.60 4.83
N ALA A 136 -1.29 -2.47 3.65
CA ALA A 136 -0.85 -1.52 2.64
C ALA A 136 -0.90 -0.06 3.16
N SER A 137 -1.98 0.32 3.83
CA SER A 137 -2.11 1.65 4.43
C SER A 137 -1.10 1.89 5.55
N ALA A 138 -0.86 0.89 6.42
CA ALA A 138 0.12 1.02 7.50
C ALA A 138 1.55 1.18 6.96
N LEU A 139 1.86 0.53 5.84
CA LEU A 139 3.16 0.64 5.20
C LEU A 139 3.38 2.04 4.59
N ILE A 140 2.37 2.61 3.92
CA ILE A 140 2.40 3.99 3.41
C ILE A 140 2.53 5.00 4.55
N ALA A 141 1.66 4.92 5.55
CA ALA A 141 1.68 5.83 6.70
C ALA A 141 3.03 5.77 7.45
N GLY A 142 3.63 4.58 7.54
CA GLY A 142 4.96 4.41 8.12
C GLY A 142 6.08 5.04 7.31
N ASP A 143 6.04 5.01 5.97
CA ASP A 143 7.04 5.73 5.15
C ASP A 143 6.88 7.24 5.30
N GLU A 144 5.64 7.73 5.26
CA GLU A 144 5.32 9.16 5.43
C GLU A 144 5.75 9.67 6.80
N ALA A 145 5.47 8.95 7.89
CA ALA A 145 5.89 9.35 9.23
C ALA A 145 7.42 9.41 9.38
N ARG A 146 8.16 8.46 8.78
CA ARG A 146 9.63 8.39 8.87
C ARG A 146 10.34 9.47 8.03
N HIS A 147 9.76 9.86 6.90
CA HIS A 147 10.43 10.71 5.93
C HIS A 147 9.80 12.10 5.75
N GLY A 148 8.53 12.28 6.15
CA GLY A 148 7.85 13.57 6.17
C GLY A 148 8.40 14.52 7.23
N ALA A 149 8.96 13.99 8.32
CA ALA A 149 9.65 14.78 9.35
C ALA A 149 10.98 15.40 8.89
N SER A 150 11.50 15.01 7.71
CA SER A 150 12.78 15.55 7.17
C SER A 150 12.60 16.71 6.19
N ALA A 151 11.36 17.13 5.90
CA ALA A 151 11.07 18.27 5.03
C ALA A 151 10.83 19.56 5.83
N CYS A 152 11.80 19.95 6.65
CA CYS A 152 12.00 21.35 7.04
C CYS A 152 13.43 21.76 6.67
N PRO A 153 13.67 22.34 5.47
CA PRO A 153 14.78 23.26 5.30
C PRO A 153 14.30 24.62 5.81
N GLU A 154 14.08 24.74 7.12
CA GLU A 154 13.89 26.07 7.70
C GLU A 154 15.29 26.70 7.82
N CYS A 155 15.43 27.80 7.10
CA CYS A 155 16.63 28.56 6.87
C CYS A 155 17.37 28.84 8.20
N SER A 156 18.39 28.04 8.52
CA SER A 156 19.32 28.32 9.60
C SER A 156 20.27 29.42 9.14
N SER A 157 19.76 30.65 9.07
CA SER A 157 20.61 31.82 9.21
C SER A 157 20.85 32.03 10.71
N PRO A 158 22.09 31.93 11.21
CA PRO A 158 22.40 32.33 12.57
C PRO A 158 22.30 33.86 12.63
N ARG A 159 21.18 34.38 13.12
CA ARG A 159 21.12 35.78 13.53
C ARG A 159 21.78 35.89 14.90
N THR A 160 23.06 36.25 14.86
CA THR A 160 23.82 36.77 16.00
C THR A 160 23.16 38.04 16.54
N SER A 161 23.30 38.27 17.86
CA SER A 161 23.05 39.50 18.64
C SER A 161 21.83 39.40 19.58
N THR A 162 21.88 39.63 20.89
CA THR A 162 22.98 39.84 21.85
C THR A 162 22.42 39.60 23.26
N HIS A 163 23.29 39.08 24.11
CA HIS A 163 23.26 39.05 25.57
C HIS A 163 22.49 40.19 26.28
N THR A 164 21.69 39.86 27.31
CA THR A 164 21.76 40.45 28.68
C THR A 164 20.82 39.69 29.63
N SER A 165 21.44 38.97 30.58
CA SER A 165 20.87 38.45 31.83
C SER A 165 21.05 39.50 32.95
N PRO A 166 20.68 39.27 34.24
CA PRO A 166 19.66 38.38 34.84
C PRO A 166 18.84 39.10 35.95
N SER A 167 17.81 38.46 36.55
CA SER A 167 17.62 38.59 38.01
C SER A 167 16.76 37.49 38.65
N ARG A 168 17.16 37.19 39.89
CA ARG A 168 16.76 36.19 40.91
C ARG A 168 15.25 36.18 41.22
N ALA A 169 14.60 35.02 41.33
CA ALA A 169 14.57 34.01 42.41
C ALA A 169 13.55 34.31 43.53
N VAL A 170 12.62 33.37 43.77
CA VAL A 170 12.21 32.94 45.11
C VAL A 170 11.45 31.60 45.04
N ASP A 171 11.87 30.70 45.93
CA ASP A 171 11.31 29.40 46.28
C ASP A 171 9.85 29.47 46.76
N SER A 172 9.10 28.36 46.60
CA SER A 172 8.33 27.76 47.70
C SER A 172 7.88 26.33 47.35
N ARG A 173 8.10 25.43 48.30
CA ARG A 173 7.71 24.01 48.30
C ARG A 173 6.21 23.83 48.57
N SER A 174 5.64 22.73 48.05
CA SER A 174 5.11 21.59 48.84
C SER A 174 3.84 20.97 48.25
N ALA A 175 3.93 19.65 48.08
CA ALA A 175 2.93 18.58 48.29
C ALA A 175 1.44 18.88 48.03
N SER A 176 0.80 18.07 47.18
CA SER A 176 0.09 16.86 47.66
C SER A 176 -0.53 16.07 46.52
N ALA A 177 -0.76 14.80 46.82
CA ALA A 177 -1.19 13.70 45.99
C ALA A 177 -2.58 13.89 45.36
N HIS A 178 -2.78 13.46 44.11
CA HIS A 178 -4.04 12.85 43.68
C HIS A 178 -3.82 11.79 42.58
N ARG A 179 -3.91 10.53 43.03
CA ARG A 179 -4.77 9.47 42.49
C ARG A 179 -4.71 9.21 40.97
N ALA A 180 -4.04 8.11 40.63
CA ALA A 180 -4.11 7.45 39.34
C ALA A 180 -5.56 7.06 38.95
N PRO A 181 -5.98 7.25 37.70
CA PRO A 181 -7.10 6.52 37.14
C PRO A 181 -6.66 5.12 36.71
N HIS A 182 -7.32 4.15 37.31
CA HIS A 182 -7.32 2.72 37.02
C HIS A 182 -7.54 2.47 35.51
N LEU A 183 -6.49 2.00 34.82
CA LEU A 183 -6.58 1.46 33.46
C LEU A 183 -7.39 0.15 33.50
N ALA A 184 -8.57 0.16 32.91
CA ALA A 184 -9.31 -1.07 32.62
C ALA A 184 -8.56 -1.88 31.54
N PRO A 185 -8.57 -3.22 31.62
CA PRO A 185 -7.96 -4.05 30.60
C PRO A 185 -8.76 -3.95 29.30
N HIS A 186 -8.11 -3.44 28.25
CA HIS A 186 -8.63 -3.47 26.89
C HIS A 186 -8.72 -4.94 26.47
N ARG A 187 -9.94 -5.49 26.48
CA ARG A 187 -10.25 -6.79 25.91
C ARG A 187 -9.92 -6.76 24.42
N GLU A 188 -8.82 -7.40 24.08
CA GLU A 188 -8.59 -8.25 22.92
C GLU A 188 -9.77 -8.30 21.93
N ILE A 189 -9.69 -7.50 20.87
CA ILE A 189 -10.53 -7.65 19.68
C ILE A 189 -9.94 -8.78 18.86
N ARG A 190 -10.35 -9.99 19.24
CA ARG A 190 -10.30 -11.18 18.41
C ARG A 190 -11.27 -10.95 17.25
N GLY A 191 -10.75 -10.50 16.11
CA GLY A 191 -11.54 -10.15 14.93
C GLY A 191 -10.81 -10.42 13.61
N GLN A 192 -9.85 -11.34 13.57
CA GLN A 192 -9.22 -11.81 12.34
C GLN A 192 -9.60 -13.25 12.09
N LEU A 193 -10.86 -13.49 11.71
CA LEU A 193 -11.31 -14.78 11.20
C LEU A 193 -12.66 -14.63 10.50
N GLN A 194 -12.73 -13.82 9.44
CA GLN A 194 -13.89 -13.90 8.54
C GLN A 194 -13.64 -13.49 7.07
N LEU A 195 -12.48 -12.93 6.73
CA LEU A 195 -12.14 -12.62 5.32
C LEU A 195 -11.99 -13.88 4.44
N SER A 196 -11.74 -15.06 5.01
CA SER A 196 -11.71 -16.33 4.24
C SER A 196 -13.09 -16.89 3.88
N LEU A 197 -14.16 -16.50 4.57
CA LEU A 197 -15.51 -17.04 4.33
C LEU A 197 -16.47 -16.04 3.67
N ALA A 198 -16.15 -14.75 3.66
CA ALA A 198 -16.94 -13.76 2.93
C ALA A 198 -16.67 -13.78 1.41
N CYS A 199 -15.54 -14.32 0.94
CA CYS A 199 -15.24 -14.41 -0.49
C CYS A 199 -16.17 -15.39 -1.26
N THR A 200 -16.88 -16.27 -0.53
CA THR A 200 -17.91 -17.17 -1.09
C THR A 200 -19.35 -16.66 -0.94
N ARG A 201 -19.60 -15.55 -0.24
CA ARG A 201 -20.94 -14.94 -0.16
C ARG A 201 -20.92 -13.51 -0.73
N ARG A 202 -21.44 -13.42 -1.94
CA ARG A 202 -21.66 -12.24 -2.79
C ARG A 202 -22.04 -10.97 -2.00
N PRO A 203 -21.65 -9.78 -2.50
CA PRO A 203 -22.36 -9.17 -3.64
C PRO A 203 -21.47 -8.97 -4.87
N TRP A 204 -22.10 -8.96 -6.05
CA TRP A 204 -21.55 -8.49 -7.34
C TRP A 204 -22.29 -7.23 -7.77
#